data_AF-A0AAD7HAD4-F1
#
_entry.id   AF-A0AAD7HAD4-F1
#
_cell.length_a   1.000
_cell.length_b   1.000
_cell.length_c   1.000
_cell.angle_alpha   90.00
_cell.angle_beta   90.00
_cell.angle_gamma   90.00
#
_symmetry.space_group_name_H-M   'P 1'
#
loop_
_entity.id
_entity.type
_entity.pdbx_description
1 polymer ?
#
loop_
_entity_poly.entity_id
_entity_poly.type
_entity_poly.pdbx_seq_one_letter_code
_entity_poly.pdbx_strand_id
1 'polypeptide(L)'
;MYTRVNLSSLHVKHFTIDPLVEALTSLSSLDELKLYNCHIPTTLQSLKLRTLEVSGLNPPPTSGALSIASPATLRTLAVDGQISQLVAGFGGRPMQELTHLSVQVVREVEEFFSFLDRCPQLEALVVNGLYRGTTLPTFVHQSTLPRLNTLAGPPEFMQLLTPGRPVTAARVLGHHRVEDSDSLILVCADISRSSAPVQSLSLPYPFPSPSFFATVTFLFPDLKQLSMKIRVMEVFSNYSVSSARDGPTIDRTDLRDENAFEDIPEDEISDAEGEAQPPVILVGRDPSWRTTKATYSGAIQMIANWILNDELSLPRNLETLSMNAADGFLFEKLSAAEQHQVIAVLSGLCPWLSYVRFGPISSGWRRIGQVWKSEAPSPSIRIISEAESSITSILENDHCTFLLSGCQLPDFPQDCGVLGSAWT
;
A
#
# COMPACT_ATOMS: atom_id res chain seq x y z
N MET A 1 -38.25 -24.59 -23.42
CA MET A 1 -37.80 -24.84 -22.04
C MET A 1 -36.40 -24.28 -21.90
N TYR A 2 -36.23 -23.16 -21.19
CA TYR A 2 -34.89 -22.65 -20.89
C TYR A 2 -34.38 -23.38 -19.64
N THR A 3 -33.23 -24.06 -19.77
CA THR A 3 -32.52 -24.66 -18.64
C THR A 3 -32.10 -23.55 -17.67
N ARG A 4 -32.55 -23.63 -16.42
CA ARG A 4 -32.07 -22.71 -15.36
C ARG A 4 -30.57 -22.91 -15.19
N VAL A 5 -29.80 -21.85 -15.42
CA VAL A 5 -28.36 -21.85 -15.18
C VAL A 5 -28.13 -21.58 -13.70
N ASN A 6 -27.41 -22.48 -13.02
CA ASN A 6 -27.05 -22.34 -11.61
C ASN A 6 -25.67 -21.67 -11.53
N LEU A 7 -25.64 -20.34 -11.67
CA LEU A 7 -24.42 -19.55 -11.60
C LEU A 7 -24.23 -19.03 -10.17
N SER A 8 -23.11 -19.34 -9.53
CA SER A 8 -22.79 -18.90 -8.16
C SER A 8 -21.81 -17.71 -8.11
N SER A 9 -20.98 -17.54 -9.14
CA SER A 9 -19.97 -16.49 -9.22
C SER A 9 -19.95 -15.89 -10.63
N LEU A 10 -19.99 -14.57 -10.73
CA LEU A 10 -19.96 -13.83 -11.99
C LEU A 10 -18.94 -12.70 -11.91
N HIS A 11 -17.95 -12.74 -12.80
CA HIS A 11 -16.92 -11.70 -12.93
C HIS A 11 -17.07 -11.01 -14.28
N VAL A 12 -17.28 -9.71 -14.27
CA VAL A 12 -17.51 -8.89 -15.47
C VAL A 12 -16.45 -7.80 -15.55
N LYS A 13 -15.86 -7.62 -16.73
CA LYS A 13 -14.86 -6.59 -17.00
C LYS A 13 -15.24 -5.78 -18.23
N HIS A 14 -15.09 -4.46 -18.17
CA HIS A 14 -15.26 -3.54 -19.32
C HIS A 14 -16.60 -3.69 -20.05
N PHE A 15 -17.71 -3.74 -19.31
CA PHE A 15 -19.03 -4.01 -19.87
C PHE A 15 -20.12 -3.09 -19.31
N THR A 16 -21.11 -2.77 -20.14
CA THR A 16 -22.31 -2.02 -19.72
C THR A 16 -23.35 -3.00 -19.18
N ILE A 17 -23.76 -2.88 -17.91
CA ILE A 17 -24.59 -3.90 -17.25
C ILE A 17 -26.06 -3.82 -17.66
N ASP A 18 -26.52 -2.76 -18.32
CA ASP A 18 -27.95 -2.56 -18.65
C ASP A 18 -28.62 -3.79 -19.29
N PRO A 19 -28.03 -4.48 -20.30
CA PRO A 19 -28.62 -5.70 -20.87
C PRO A 19 -28.58 -6.91 -19.93
N LEU A 20 -27.71 -6.89 -18.92
CA LEU A 20 -27.55 -7.95 -17.93
C LEU A 20 -28.44 -7.77 -16.71
N VAL A 21 -29.11 -6.64 -16.52
CA VAL A 21 -29.96 -6.37 -15.35
C VAL A 21 -31.04 -7.44 -15.17
N GLU A 22 -31.79 -7.72 -16.25
CA GLU A 22 -32.83 -8.75 -16.22
C GLU A 22 -32.24 -10.14 -15.98
N ALA A 23 -31.07 -10.42 -16.56
CA ALA A 23 -30.38 -11.69 -16.34
C ALA A 23 -29.94 -11.82 -14.86
N LEU A 24 -29.30 -10.80 -14.28
CA LEU A 24 -28.83 -10.78 -12.90
C LEU A 24 -29.96 -11.00 -11.90
N THR A 25 -31.12 -10.36 -12.11
CA THR A 25 -32.29 -10.53 -11.22
C THR A 25 -32.88 -11.95 -11.31
N SER A 26 -32.65 -12.68 -12.40
CA SER A 26 -33.07 -14.07 -12.55
C SER A 26 -32.12 -15.08 -11.89
N LEU A 27 -30.90 -14.68 -11.53
CA LEU A 27 -29.86 -15.54 -10.94
C LEU A 27 -29.99 -15.64 -9.42
N SER A 28 -31.00 -16.37 -8.94
CA SER A 28 -31.26 -16.54 -7.50
C SER A 28 -30.15 -17.26 -6.72
N SER A 29 -29.22 -17.92 -7.42
CA SER A 29 -28.07 -18.66 -6.85
C SER A 29 -26.78 -17.85 -6.81
N LEU A 30 -26.79 -16.60 -7.31
CA LEU A 30 -25.58 -15.79 -7.41
C LEU A 30 -25.15 -15.32 -6.02
N ASP A 31 -23.97 -15.77 -5.58
CA ASP A 31 -23.38 -15.45 -4.29
C ASP A 31 -22.24 -14.42 -4.42
N GLU A 32 -21.51 -14.44 -5.53
CA GLU A 32 -20.35 -13.56 -5.78
C GLU A 32 -20.55 -12.77 -7.07
N LEU A 33 -20.37 -11.46 -6.98
CA LEU A 33 -20.40 -10.54 -8.13
C LEU A 33 -19.18 -9.62 -8.08
N LYS A 34 -18.37 -9.68 -9.15
CA LYS A 34 -17.21 -8.81 -9.32
C LYS A 34 -17.32 -8.00 -10.60
N LEU A 35 -17.25 -6.68 -10.47
CA LEU A 35 -17.48 -5.73 -11.54
C LEU A 35 -16.26 -4.83 -11.67
N TYR A 36 -15.60 -4.88 -12.84
CA TYR A 36 -14.40 -4.10 -13.11
C TYR A 36 -14.63 -3.20 -14.31
N ASN A 37 -14.48 -1.88 -14.15
CA ASN A 37 -14.72 -0.92 -15.22
C ASN A 37 -16.11 -1.09 -15.87
N CYS A 38 -17.15 -1.31 -15.06
CA CYS A 38 -18.51 -1.59 -15.54
C CYS A 38 -19.49 -0.48 -15.17
N HIS A 39 -20.37 -0.07 -16.09
CA HIS A 39 -21.44 0.86 -15.76
C HIS A 39 -22.57 0.12 -15.04
N ILE A 40 -22.88 0.50 -13.79
CA ILE A 40 -23.93 -0.12 -12.97
C ILE A 40 -25.20 0.76 -13.00
N PRO A 41 -26.34 0.27 -13.51
CA PRO A 41 -27.59 1.00 -13.49
C PRO A 41 -28.17 1.11 -12.07
N THR A 42 -28.88 2.22 -11.80
CA THR A 42 -29.45 2.54 -10.49
C THR A 42 -30.70 1.74 -10.12
N THR A 43 -31.26 0.97 -11.05
CA THR A 43 -32.57 0.32 -10.93
C THR A 43 -32.51 -1.15 -10.51
N LEU A 44 -31.32 -1.68 -10.19
CA LEU A 44 -31.14 -3.08 -9.83
C LEU A 44 -31.83 -3.43 -8.50
N GLN A 45 -32.62 -4.50 -8.50
CA GLN A 45 -33.19 -5.06 -7.27
C GLN A 45 -32.07 -5.63 -6.38
N SER A 46 -32.31 -5.62 -5.06
CA SER A 46 -31.37 -6.17 -4.08
C SER A 46 -31.22 -7.68 -4.25
N LEU A 47 -30.02 -8.11 -4.60
CA LEU A 47 -29.55 -9.48 -4.69
C LEU A 47 -29.01 -9.95 -3.33
N LYS A 48 -29.12 -11.26 -3.06
CA LYS A 48 -28.63 -11.91 -1.83
C LYS A 48 -27.14 -12.27 -1.92
N LEU A 49 -26.31 -11.32 -2.36
CA LEU A 49 -24.88 -11.52 -2.54
C LEU A 49 -24.16 -11.69 -1.18
N ARG A 50 -23.13 -12.54 -1.18
CA ARG A 50 -22.14 -12.66 -0.10
C ARG A 50 -20.89 -11.87 -0.39
N THR A 51 -20.52 -11.75 -1.66
CA THR A 51 -19.33 -11.00 -2.09
C THR A 51 -19.71 -10.02 -3.19
N LEU A 52 -19.41 -8.75 -2.97
CA LEU A 52 -19.53 -7.68 -3.95
C LEU A 52 -18.19 -6.97 -4.08
N GLU A 53 -17.65 -6.98 -5.29
CA GLU A 53 -16.45 -6.22 -5.64
C GLU A 53 -16.75 -5.31 -6.82
N VAL A 54 -16.46 -4.02 -6.66
CA VAL A 54 -16.69 -3.00 -7.67
C VAL A 54 -15.43 -2.13 -7.76
N SER A 55 -14.76 -2.15 -8.91
CA SER A 55 -13.49 -1.40 -9.08
C SER A 55 -13.34 -0.78 -10.46
N GLY A 56 -12.48 0.23 -10.58
CA GLY A 56 -12.18 0.87 -11.86
C GLY A 56 -13.34 1.70 -12.43
N LEU A 57 -14.21 2.22 -11.56
CA LEU A 57 -15.33 3.02 -12.03
C LEU A 57 -14.89 4.46 -12.26
N ASN A 58 -14.93 4.88 -13.53
CA ASN A 58 -14.76 6.27 -13.91
C ASN A 58 -15.98 6.69 -14.76
N PRO A 59 -16.96 7.43 -14.19
CA PRO A 59 -16.97 8.03 -12.85
C PRO A 59 -17.22 7.02 -11.71
N PRO A 60 -16.92 7.38 -10.43
CA PRO A 60 -17.19 6.55 -9.26
C PRO A 60 -18.64 6.06 -9.18
N PRO A 61 -18.93 4.91 -8.53
CA PRO A 61 -20.27 4.35 -8.49
C PRO A 61 -21.28 5.33 -7.88
N THR A 62 -22.46 5.45 -8.49
CA THR A 62 -23.56 6.15 -7.81
C THR A 62 -24.04 5.32 -6.61
N SER A 63 -24.63 5.97 -5.60
CA SER A 63 -25.17 5.28 -4.42
C SER A 63 -26.18 4.17 -4.78
N GLY A 64 -26.91 4.33 -5.89
CA GLY A 64 -27.83 3.33 -6.42
C GLY A 64 -27.17 2.07 -6.99
N ALA A 65 -25.88 2.10 -7.32
CA ALA A 65 -25.16 0.91 -7.77
C ALA A 65 -24.93 -0.09 -6.62
N LEU A 66 -24.77 0.43 -5.40
CA LEU A 66 -24.39 -0.34 -4.22
C LEU A 66 -25.59 -1.00 -3.53
N SER A 67 -26.81 -0.50 -3.78
CA SER A 67 -28.06 -1.12 -3.30
C SER A 67 -28.37 -2.47 -3.95
N ILE A 68 -27.57 -2.88 -4.95
CA ILE A 68 -27.64 -4.21 -5.56
C ILE A 68 -27.40 -5.33 -4.55
N ALA A 69 -26.63 -5.11 -3.48
CA ALA A 69 -26.37 -6.12 -2.47
C ALA A 69 -27.22 -5.89 -1.22
N SER A 70 -27.76 -6.97 -0.65
CA SER A 70 -28.39 -6.90 0.66
C SER A 70 -27.34 -6.76 1.78
N PRO A 71 -27.37 -5.70 2.60
CA PRO A 71 -26.43 -5.56 3.71
C PRO A 71 -26.53 -6.66 4.77
N ALA A 72 -27.64 -7.43 4.79
CA ALA A 72 -27.83 -8.53 5.72
C ALA A 72 -27.09 -9.83 5.33
N THR A 73 -26.74 -10.01 4.06
CA THR A 73 -26.07 -11.23 3.57
C THR A 73 -24.61 -11.01 3.19
N LEU A 74 -24.20 -9.75 3.06
CA LEU A 74 -22.91 -9.38 2.54
C LEU A 74 -21.80 -9.65 3.55
N ARG A 75 -20.80 -10.44 3.14
CA ARG A 75 -19.62 -10.82 3.92
C ARG A 75 -18.36 -10.11 3.47
N THR A 76 -18.23 -9.90 2.17
CA THR A 76 -17.09 -9.23 1.55
C THR A 76 -17.60 -8.09 0.70
N LEU A 77 -17.11 -6.88 0.99
CA LEU A 77 -17.41 -5.67 0.24
C LEU A 77 -16.09 -5.01 -0.14
N ALA A 78 -15.88 -4.82 -1.43
CA ALA A 78 -14.72 -4.11 -1.95
C ALA A 78 -15.16 -3.09 -2.98
N VAL A 79 -14.97 -1.80 -2.69
CA VAL A 79 -15.43 -0.73 -3.55
C VAL A 79 -14.35 0.31 -3.73
N ASP A 80 -14.00 0.54 -4.98
CA ASP A 80 -13.15 1.65 -5.42
C ASP A 80 -14.00 2.91 -5.59
N GLY A 81 -14.43 3.46 -4.45
CA GLY A 81 -15.36 4.57 -4.40
C GLY A 81 -15.34 5.24 -3.04
N GLN A 82 -15.97 6.41 -2.96
CA GLN A 82 -16.01 7.20 -1.73
C GLN A 82 -16.91 6.52 -0.71
N ILE A 83 -16.49 6.51 0.56
CA ILE A 83 -17.28 5.98 1.67
C ILE A 83 -18.67 6.62 1.80
N SER A 84 -18.84 7.89 1.40
CA SER A 84 -20.14 8.56 1.35
C SER A 84 -21.15 7.79 0.48
N GLN A 85 -20.70 7.21 -0.63
CA GLN A 85 -21.53 6.40 -1.54
C GLN A 85 -21.93 5.07 -0.89
N LEU A 86 -21.02 4.44 -0.13
CA LEU A 86 -21.33 3.25 0.66
C LEU A 86 -22.37 3.54 1.73
N VAL A 87 -22.19 4.63 2.48
CA VAL A 87 -23.13 5.04 3.53
C VAL A 87 -24.51 5.34 2.94
N ALA A 88 -24.57 6.04 1.81
CA ALA A 88 -25.81 6.32 1.10
C ALA A 88 -26.46 5.06 0.53
N GLY A 89 -25.68 4.16 -0.08
CA GLY A 89 -26.19 2.93 -0.72
C GLY A 89 -26.78 1.92 0.27
N PHE A 90 -26.20 1.78 1.46
CA PHE A 90 -26.69 0.85 2.49
C PHE A 90 -27.64 1.50 3.52
N GLY A 91 -27.88 2.80 3.43
CA GLY A 91 -28.94 3.50 4.16
C GLY A 91 -28.87 3.36 5.68
N GLY A 92 -27.67 3.43 6.26
CA GLY A 92 -27.50 3.37 7.73
C GLY A 92 -27.67 1.98 8.36
N ARG A 93 -28.00 0.94 7.59
CA ARG A 93 -28.31 -0.39 8.13
C ARG A 93 -27.07 -1.07 8.73
N PRO A 94 -27.22 -1.86 9.82
CA PRO A 94 -26.13 -2.65 10.35
C PRO A 94 -25.74 -3.77 9.37
N MET A 95 -24.44 -4.01 9.23
CA MET A 95 -23.87 -5.04 8.36
C MET A 95 -23.31 -6.17 9.21
N GLN A 96 -24.22 -6.97 9.79
CA GLN A 96 -23.88 -7.96 10.81
C GLN A 96 -23.03 -9.12 10.30
N GLU A 97 -23.06 -9.42 9.00
CA GLU A 97 -22.29 -10.51 8.41
C GLU A 97 -20.99 -10.02 7.74
N LEU A 98 -20.75 -8.70 7.68
CA LEU A 98 -19.60 -8.16 6.98
C LEU A 98 -18.31 -8.44 7.75
N THR A 99 -17.45 -9.25 7.13
CA THR A 99 -16.16 -9.70 7.68
C THR A 99 -14.99 -9.04 6.98
N HIS A 100 -15.15 -8.65 5.70
CA HIS A 100 -14.09 -8.09 4.88
C HIS A 100 -14.56 -6.79 4.21
N LEU A 101 -13.81 -5.71 4.41
CA LEU A 101 -14.08 -4.41 3.82
C LEU A 101 -12.83 -3.85 3.12
N SER A 102 -12.99 -3.44 1.87
CA SER A 102 -12.06 -2.58 1.15
C SER A 102 -12.73 -1.32 0.67
N VAL A 103 -12.15 -0.18 0.99
CA VAL A 103 -12.71 1.13 0.64
C VAL A 103 -11.63 2.18 0.42
N GLN A 104 -11.95 3.20 -0.37
CA GLN A 104 -11.17 4.40 -0.50
C GLN A 104 -11.73 5.50 0.43
N VAL A 105 -10.91 6.03 1.34
CA VAL A 105 -11.30 7.04 2.34
C VAL A 105 -10.47 8.30 2.12
N VAL A 106 -11.11 9.29 1.50
CA VAL A 106 -10.43 10.45 0.95
C VAL A 106 -10.53 11.65 1.88
N ARG A 107 -11.76 12.07 2.23
CA ARG A 107 -12.03 13.20 3.14
C ARG A 107 -13.08 12.87 4.21
N GLU A 108 -13.91 11.88 3.97
CA GLU A 108 -15.12 11.55 4.73
C GLU A 108 -14.80 10.61 5.90
N VAL A 109 -13.88 11.03 6.76
CA VAL A 109 -13.35 10.21 7.85
C VAL A 109 -14.39 9.94 8.92
N GLU A 110 -15.21 10.93 9.28
CA GLU A 110 -16.25 10.76 10.30
C GLU A 110 -17.33 9.77 9.84
N GLU A 111 -17.75 9.87 8.58
CA GLU A 111 -18.70 8.93 7.97
C GLU A 111 -18.11 7.52 7.91
N PHE A 112 -16.81 7.40 7.66
CA PHE A 112 -16.09 6.13 7.69
C PHE A 112 -16.10 5.48 9.05
N PHE A 113 -15.75 6.19 10.13
CA PHE A 113 -15.80 5.61 11.47
C PHE A 113 -17.24 5.28 11.90
N SER A 114 -18.20 6.14 11.55
CA SER A 114 -19.63 5.86 11.75
C SER A 114 -20.13 4.63 10.96
N PHE A 115 -19.47 4.30 9.84
CA PHE A 115 -19.73 3.07 9.08
C PHE A 115 -19.10 1.85 9.74
N LEU A 116 -17.88 1.97 10.27
CA LEU A 116 -17.20 0.88 10.98
C LEU A 116 -17.99 0.42 12.23
N ASP A 117 -18.64 1.33 12.95
CA ASP A 117 -19.49 0.99 14.09
C ASP A 117 -20.69 0.10 13.70
N ARG A 118 -21.07 0.07 12.42
CA ARG A 118 -22.14 -0.78 11.88
C ARG A 118 -21.65 -2.18 11.47
N CYS A 119 -20.35 -2.45 11.57
CA CYS A 119 -19.69 -3.67 11.09
C CYS A 119 -19.01 -4.43 12.26
N PRO A 120 -19.76 -4.96 13.24
CA PRO A 120 -19.18 -5.54 14.46
C PRO A 120 -18.40 -6.85 14.21
N GLN A 121 -18.65 -7.54 13.09
CA GLN A 121 -17.98 -8.79 12.71
C GLN A 121 -16.78 -8.58 11.78
N LEU A 122 -16.34 -7.34 11.58
CA LEU A 122 -15.26 -7.06 10.64
C LEU A 122 -13.93 -7.65 11.14
N GLU A 123 -13.35 -8.51 10.31
CA GLU A 123 -12.11 -9.23 10.56
C GLU A 123 -10.95 -8.66 9.73
N ALA A 124 -11.26 -8.23 8.49
CA ALA A 124 -10.28 -7.66 7.57
C ALA A 124 -10.73 -6.28 7.08
N LEU A 125 -9.85 -5.29 7.23
CA LEU A 125 -10.06 -3.93 6.77
C LEU A 125 -8.91 -3.46 5.88
N VAL A 126 -9.25 -2.96 4.70
CA VAL A 126 -8.33 -2.31 3.78
C VAL A 126 -8.82 -0.91 3.50
N VAL A 127 -8.01 0.09 3.84
CA VAL A 127 -8.28 1.50 3.62
C VAL A 127 -7.28 2.05 2.63
N ASN A 128 -7.77 2.62 1.54
CA ASN A 128 -6.95 3.27 0.51
C ASN A 128 -7.20 4.77 0.49
N GLY A 129 -6.23 5.53 -0.02
CA GLY A 129 -6.47 6.89 -0.51
C GLY A 129 -6.69 8.00 0.52
N LEU A 130 -5.79 8.16 1.51
CA LEU A 130 -5.82 9.31 2.43
C LEU A 130 -5.03 10.51 1.88
N TYR A 131 -5.66 11.67 1.80
CA TYR A 131 -4.98 12.93 1.46
C TYR A 131 -4.16 13.47 2.63
N ARG A 132 -3.06 14.17 2.31
CA ARG A 132 -2.31 14.93 3.32
C ARG A 132 -3.20 16.00 3.94
N GLY A 133 -3.16 16.08 5.27
CA GLY A 133 -3.92 17.07 6.04
C GLY A 133 -5.33 16.62 6.41
N THR A 134 -5.76 15.40 6.05
CA THR A 134 -7.01 14.85 6.56
C THR A 134 -6.90 14.66 8.08
N THR A 135 -7.82 15.26 8.82
CA THR A 135 -7.88 15.14 10.28
C THR A 135 -8.51 13.80 10.65
N LEU A 136 -7.72 12.93 11.28
CA LEU A 136 -8.23 11.71 11.89
C LEU A 136 -8.77 11.99 13.29
N PRO A 137 -9.73 11.19 13.79
CA PRO A 137 -10.15 11.30 15.17
C PRO A 137 -8.96 11.00 16.10
N THR A 138 -8.89 11.72 17.22
CA THR A 138 -7.80 11.58 18.20
C THR A 138 -7.85 10.23 18.93
N PHE A 139 -9.03 9.61 19.00
CA PHE A 139 -9.25 8.36 19.71
C PHE A 139 -10.34 7.53 19.03
N VAL A 140 -10.10 6.23 18.88
CA VAL A 140 -11.09 5.23 18.49
C VAL A 140 -11.12 4.16 19.56
N HIS A 141 -12.29 3.94 20.16
CA HIS A 141 -12.45 3.02 21.27
C HIS A 141 -12.04 1.60 20.88
N GLN A 142 -11.40 0.86 21.79
CA GLN A 142 -10.92 -0.50 21.52
C GLN A 142 -12.04 -1.50 21.22
N SER A 143 -13.27 -1.21 21.68
CA SER A 143 -14.46 -2.02 21.33
C SER A 143 -14.92 -1.83 19.89
N THR A 144 -14.47 -0.78 19.19
CA THR A 144 -14.74 -0.60 17.76
C THR A 144 -13.86 -1.59 17.00
N LEU A 145 -14.47 -2.47 16.22
CA LEU A 145 -13.81 -3.57 15.48
C LEU A 145 -13.09 -4.61 16.37
N PRO A 146 -13.81 -5.29 17.28
CA PRO A 146 -13.21 -6.19 18.26
C PRO A 146 -12.60 -7.46 17.65
N ARG A 147 -12.93 -7.77 16.39
CA ARG A 147 -12.46 -8.96 15.65
C ARG A 147 -11.42 -8.67 14.59
N LEU A 148 -10.96 -7.42 14.49
CA LEU A 148 -10.02 -7.00 13.45
C LEU A 148 -8.68 -7.75 13.60
N ASN A 149 -8.43 -8.66 12.67
CA ASN A 149 -7.21 -9.47 12.61
C ASN A 149 -6.30 -9.09 11.43
N THR A 150 -6.88 -8.49 10.39
CA THR A 150 -6.15 -8.07 9.19
C THR A 150 -6.41 -6.60 8.94
N LEU A 151 -5.33 -5.82 8.90
CA LEU A 151 -5.40 -4.38 8.65
C LEU A 151 -4.43 -3.99 7.55
N ALA A 152 -4.93 -3.33 6.51
CA ALA A 152 -4.12 -2.67 5.52
C ALA A 152 -4.54 -1.20 5.38
N GLY A 153 -3.59 -0.28 5.44
CA GLY A 153 -3.92 1.14 5.33
C GLY A 153 -2.72 2.06 5.46
N PRO A 154 -2.94 3.38 5.25
CA PRO A 154 -1.92 4.39 5.51
C PRO A 154 -1.39 4.31 6.95
N PRO A 155 -0.12 4.72 7.19
CA PRO A 155 0.49 4.81 8.51
C PRO A 155 -0.43 5.32 9.62
N GLU A 156 -1.18 6.36 9.34
CA GLU A 156 -2.04 7.05 10.28
C GLU A 156 -3.22 6.17 10.73
N PHE A 157 -3.74 5.33 9.83
CA PHE A 157 -4.75 4.32 10.18
C PHE A 157 -4.15 3.19 11.00
N MET A 158 -2.92 2.76 10.71
CA MET A 158 -2.24 1.73 11.48
C MET A 158 -2.06 2.18 12.93
N GLN A 159 -1.64 3.44 13.13
CA GLN A 159 -1.50 4.05 14.45
C GLN A 159 -2.81 4.08 15.24
N LEU A 160 -3.91 4.39 14.58
CA LEU A 160 -5.22 4.57 15.22
C LEU A 160 -5.94 3.24 15.47
N LEU A 161 -5.86 2.31 14.52
CA LEU A 161 -6.65 1.08 14.51
C LEU A 161 -5.92 -0.14 15.09
N THR A 162 -4.59 -0.16 15.17
CA THR A 162 -3.89 -1.36 15.68
C THR A 162 -3.91 -1.52 17.21
N PRO A 163 -3.64 -0.48 18.02
CA PRO A 163 -3.44 -0.65 19.46
C PRO A 163 -4.64 -1.29 20.18
N GLY A 164 -4.37 -2.36 20.94
CA GLY A 164 -5.38 -3.09 21.71
C GLY A 164 -6.29 -4.03 20.90
N ARG A 165 -6.19 -4.04 19.56
CA ARG A 165 -6.97 -4.92 18.68
C ARG A 165 -6.17 -6.15 18.26
N PRO A 166 -6.80 -7.31 17.98
CA PRO A 166 -6.11 -8.58 17.76
C PRO A 166 -5.57 -8.73 16.32
N VAL A 167 -4.88 -7.70 15.81
CA VAL A 167 -4.28 -7.66 14.47
C VAL A 167 -3.11 -8.64 14.37
N THR A 168 -3.29 -9.69 13.57
CA THR A 168 -2.24 -10.69 13.26
C THR A 168 -1.56 -10.42 11.92
N ALA A 169 -2.20 -9.68 11.02
CA ALA A 169 -1.68 -9.34 9.71
C ALA A 169 -1.80 -7.83 9.45
N ALA A 170 -0.68 -7.18 9.18
CA ALA A 170 -0.58 -5.74 9.01
C ALA A 170 0.11 -5.39 7.68
N ARG A 171 -0.52 -4.53 6.87
CA ARG A 171 0.08 -4.01 5.64
C ARG A 171 -0.01 -2.50 5.59
N VAL A 172 1.14 -1.85 5.68
CA VAL A 172 1.20 -0.40 5.51
C VAL A 172 1.05 -0.08 4.01
N LEU A 173 0.08 0.77 3.69
CA LEU A 173 -0.23 1.23 2.34
C LEU A 173 0.21 2.68 2.15
N GLY A 174 0.36 3.10 0.90
CA GLY A 174 0.65 4.48 0.52
C GLY A 174 2.01 4.69 -0.14
N HIS A 175 2.03 5.64 -1.07
CA HIS A 175 3.24 6.15 -1.73
C HIS A 175 3.77 7.42 -1.07
N HIS A 176 3.13 7.86 0.02
CA HIS A 176 3.63 8.99 0.77
C HIS A 176 5.04 8.65 1.13
N ARG A 177 5.95 9.47 0.61
CA ARG A 177 7.37 9.37 0.86
C ARG A 177 7.49 9.44 2.37
N VAL A 178 7.52 8.29 3.01
CA VAL A 178 8.13 8.14 4.31
C VAL A 178 9.59 8.37 3.96
N GLU A 179 9.97 9.65 3.93
CA GLU A 179 11.30 10.10 3.53
C GLU A 179 12.34 9.60 4.54
N ASP A 180 11.87 9.14 5.70
CA ASP A 180 12.68 8.70 6.81
C ASP A 180 12.27 7.30 7.32
N SER A 181 13.27 6.42 7.47
CA SER A 181 13.10 5.10 8.07
C SER A 181 12.52 5.19 9.48
N ASP A 182 12.85 6.26 10.19
CA ASP A 182 12.42 6.48 11.57
C ASP A 182 10.89 6.55 11.66
N SER A 183 10.22 7.12 10.66
CA SER A 183 8.75 7.16 10.62
C SER A 183 8.14 5.77 10.41
N LEU A 184 8.74 4.90 9.58
CA LEU A 184 8.29 3.51 9.46
C LEU A 184 8.51 2.71 10.74
N ILE A 185 9.58 2.99 11.48
CA ILE A 185 9.82 2.37 12.78
C ILE A 185 8.75 2.79 13.80
N LEU A 186 8.35 4.07 13.81
CA LEU A 186 7.22 4.52 14.65
C LEU A 186 5.93 3.78 14.30
N VAL A 187 5.63 3.61 13.01
CA VAL A 187 4.47 2.82 12.55
C VAL A 187 4.59 1.36 12.99
N CYS A 188 5.78 0.76 12.92
CA CYS A 188 6.00 -0.60 13.42
C CYS A 188 5.78 -0.68 14.93
N ALA A 189 6.23 0.31 15.70
CA ALA A 189 6.00 0.37 17.14
C ALA A 189 4.50 0.52 17.46
N ASP A 190 3.74 1.25 16.63
CA ASP A 190 2.29 1.31 16.77
C ASP A 190 1.61 -0.02 16.46
N ILE A 191 2.06 -0.71 15.42
CA ILE A 191 1.55 -2.03 15.04
C ILE A 191 1.87 -3.08 16.12
N SER A 192 3.05 -3.01 16.75
CA SER A 192 3.44 -3.94 17.82
C SER A 192 2.60 -3.78 19.09
N ARG A 193 1.76 -2.73 19.20
CA ARG A 193 0.78 -2.57 20.30
C ARG A 193 -0.52 -3.34 20.05
N SER A 194 -0.58 -4.18 19.02
CA SER A 194 -1.68 -5.15 18.86
C SER A 194 -1.82 -6.04 20.11
N SER A 195 -3.05 -6.45 20.43
CA SER A 195 -3.32 -7.41 21.50
C SER A 195 -3.06 -8.86 21.11
N ALA A 196 -2.80 -9.13 19.82
CA ALA A 196 -2.37 -10.43 19.32
C ALA A 196 -0.96 -10.34 18.71
N PRO A 197 -0.19 -11.44 18.68
CA PRO A 197 1.09 -11.45 18.00
C PRO A 197 0.94 -11.25 16.49
N VAL A 198 1.65 -10.27 15.94
CA VAL A 198 1.67 -9.99 14.49
C VAL A 198 2.54 -11.04 13.79
N GLN A 199 1.93 -11.79 12.88
CA GLN A 199 2.56 -12.89 12.13
C GLN A 199 2.87 -12.52 10.69
N SER A 200 2.16 -11.56 10.11
CA SER A 200 2.39 -11.09 8.73
C SER A 200 2.52 -9.57 8.70
N LEU A 201 3.62 -9.09 8.14
CA LEU A 201 3.93 -7.66 8.04
C LEU A 201 4.36 -7.30 6.62
N SER A 202 3.70 -6.31 6.03
CA SER A 202 4.06 -5.76 4.73
C SER A 202 4.35 -4.26 4.83
N LEU A 203 5.59 -3.87 4.50
CA LEU A 203 6.08 -2.50 4.62
C LEU A 203 6.43 -1.90 3.24
N PRO A 204 5.92 -0.70 2.91
CA PRO A 204 6.24 -0.01 1.68
C PRO A 204 7.53 0.79 1.86
N TYR A 205 8.44 0.67 0.90
CA TYR A 205 9.58 1.58 0.73
C TYR A 205 10.52 1.77 1.92
N PRO A 206 10.84 0.74 2.74
CA PRO A 206 11.84 0.91 3.78
C PRO A 206 13.20 1.21 3.16
N PHE A 207 13.99 2.06 3.82
CA PHE A 207 15.43 2.14 3.56
C PHE A 207 16.08 1.01 4.36
N PRO A 208 16.54 -0.07 3.70
CA PRO A 208 17.01 -1.25 4.41
C PRO A 208 18.29 -0.89 5.17
N SER A 209 18.40 -1.32 6.42
CA SER A 209 19.60 -1.23 7.25
C SER A 209 19.61 -2.34 8.29
N PRO A 210 20.79 -2.80 8.77
CA PRO A 210 20.86 -3.79 9.84
C PRO A 210 20.04 -3.39 11.08
N SER A 211 20.06 -2.11 11.46
CA SER A 211 19.29 -1.58 12.60
C SER A 211 17.78 -1.65 12.37
N PHE A 212 17.30 -1.41 11.14
CA PHE A 212 15.89 -1.53 10.79
C PHE A 212 15.42 -2.98 10.98
N PHE A 213 16.17 -3.95 10.44
CA PHE A 213 15.85 -5.38 10.57
C PHE A 213 15.92 -5.87 12.02
N ALA A 214 16.91 -5.43 12.80
CA ALA A 214 16.99 -5.71 14.23
C ALA A 214 15.76 -5.14 14.98
N THR A 215 15.32 -3.93 14.63
CA THR A 215 14.14 -3.31 15.24
C THR A 215 12.86 -4.06 14.87
N VAL A 216 12.67 -4.43 13.60
CA VAL A 216 11.52 -5.27 13.17
C VAL A 216 11.52 -6.61 13.91
N THR A 217 12.69 -7.24 14.03
CA THR A 217 12.85 -8.51 14.76
C THR A 217 12.50 -8.37 16.24
N PHE A 218 12.90 -7.27 16.87
CA PHE A 218 12.59 -6.97 18.26
C PHE A 218 11.09 -6.71 18.48
N LEU A 219 10.46 -5.93 17.60
CA LEU A 219 9.05 -5.56 17.70
C LEU A 219 8.11 -6.73 17.37
N PHE A 220 8.52 -7.63 16.49
CA PHE A 220 7.69 -8.73 15.98
C PHE A 220 8.39 -10.09 16.11
N PRO A 221 8.58 -10.61 17.34
CA PRO A 221 9.27 -11.87 17.57
C PRO A 221 8.56 -13.09 16.96
N ASP A 222 7.23 -13.02 16.81
CA ASP A 222 6.38 -14.08 16.22
C ASP A 222 6.15 -13.91 14.71
N LEU A 223 6.89 -13.02 14.06
CA LEU A 223 6.71 -12.75 12.64
C LEU A 223 7.09 -13.95 11.78
N LYS A 224 6.14 -14.40 10.97
CA LYS A 224 6.28 -15.50 10.01
C LYS A 224 6.45 -15.02 8.58
N GLN A 225 5.86 -13.88 8.24
CA GLN A 225 5.89 -13.33 6.90
C GLN A 225 6.34 -11.88 6.94
N LEU A 226 7.41 -11.56 6.24
CA LEU A 226 7.89 -10.21 6.03
C LEU A 226 7.90 -9.90 4.54
N SER A 227 7.11 -8.92 4.14
CA SER A 227 7.10 -8.38 2.78
C SER A 227 7.55 -6.93 2.80
N MET A 228 8.47 -6.56 1.93
CA MET A 228 8.96 -5.20 1.80
C MET A 228 9.05 -4.80 0.33
N LYS A 229 8.65 -3.57 0.01
CA LYS A 229 8.91 -2.95 -1.28
C LYS A 229 10.12 -2.03 -1.16
N ILE A 230 11.33 -2.48 -1.43
CA ILE A 230 12.54 -1.67 -1.23
C ILE A 230 12.58 -0.50 -2.20
N ARG A 231 12.81 0.70 -1.66
CA ARG A 231 13.01 1.92 -2.44
C ARG A 231 14.45 1.98 -2.94
N VAL A 232 14.63 2.15 -4.25
CA VAL A 232 15.90 2.60 -4.81
C VAL A 232 15.91 4.10 -4.65
N MET A 233 16.85 4.64 -3.89
CA MET A 233 17.16 6.05 -4.07
C MET A 233 17.94 6.17 -5.38
N GLU A 234 17.33 6.79 -6.39
CA GLU A 234 18.14 7.47 -7.38
C GLU A 234 18.93 8.52 -6.60
N VAL A 235 20.19 8.21 -6.30
CA VAL A 235 21.15 9.23 -5.91
C VAL A 235 21.28 10.10 -7.14
N PHE A 236 20.38 11.08 -7.28
CA PHE A 236 20.54 12.14 -8.26
C PHE A 236 21.86 12.79 -7.91
N SER A 237 22.89 12.47 -8.67
CA SER A 237 24.17 13.15 -8.68
C SER A 237 24.01 14.56 -9.27
N ASN A 238 23.00 15.30 -8.79
CA ASN A 238 22.76 16.70 -9.13
C ASN A 238 23.72 17.63 -8.39
N TYR A 239 24.61 17.10 -7.57
CA TYR A 239 25.93 17.71 -7.37
C TYR A 239 26.79 17.37 -8.59
N SER A 240 26.43 17.95 -9.75
CA SER A 240 27.48 18.40 -10.65
C SER A 240 28.36 19.30 -9.79
N VAL A 241 29.54 18.80 -9.43
CA VAL A 241 30.64 19.63 -8.98
C VAL A 241 30.66 20.80 -9.97
N SER A 242 30.20 21.97 -9.52
CA SER A 242 30.53 23.23 -10.16
C SER A 242 32.04 23.33 -9.99
N SER A 243 32.75 22.67 -10.89
CA SER A 243 34.17 22.81 -11.07
C SER A 243 34.41 24.29 -11.22
N ALA A 244 35.08 24.85 -10.21
CA ALA A 244 35.95 26.01 -10.30
C ALA A 244 36.00 26.61 -11.72
N ARG A 245 35.20 27.64 -11.95
CA ARG A 245 35.59 28.73 -12.82
C ARG A 245 35.86 29.91 -11.92
N ASP A 246 37.14 30.03 -11.60
CA ASP A 246 37.91 31.21 -11.25
C ASP A 246 37.17 32.56 -11.26
N GLY A 247 37.32 33.30 -10.15
CA GLY A 247 37.43 34.75 -10.19
C GLY A 247 36.68 35.49 -9.07
N PRO A 248 37.38 36.18 -8.13
CA PRO A 248 36.76 37.19 -7.29
C PRO A 248 36.66 38.48 -8.10
N THR A 249 35.45 38.85 -8.53
CA THR A 249 35.20 40.23 -8.95
C THR A 249 34.51 40.94 -7.80
N ILE A 250 35.34 41.59 -6.99
CA ILE A 250 34.93 42.74 -6.20
C ILE A 250 34.42 43.76 -7.22
N ASP A 251 33.14 44.09 -7.19
CA ASP A 251 32.74 45.43 -7.63
C ASP A 251 31.89 46.10 -6.55
N ARG A 252 32.33 47.32 -6.24
CA ARG A 252 31.89 48.21 -5.19
C ARG A 252 30.94 49.22 -5.83
N THR A 253 29.64 49.10 -5.55
CA THR A 253 28.59 50.13 -5.64
C THR A 253 27.29 49.36 -5.42
N ASP A 254 26.47 49.58 -4.39
CA ASP A 254 25.92 50.87 -4.01
C ASP A 254 25.61 50.98 -2.52
N LEU A 255 25.97 52.15 -1.99
CA LEU A 255 25.48 52.74 -0.76
C LEU A 255 24.04 53.22 -0.98
N ARG A 256 23.11 52.83 -0.09
CA ARG A 256 22.08 53.69 0.55
C ARG A 256 20.94 52.82 1.08
N ASP A 257 20.85 52.72 2.39
CA ASP A 257 19.69 53.28 3.09
C ASP A 257 20.04 53.46 4.56
N GLU A 258 20.31 54.71 4.92
CA GLU A 258 20.21 55.21 6.28
C GLU A 258 18.72 55.36 6.57
N ASN A 259 18.16 54.58 7.50
CA ASN A 259 17.26 55.07 8.53
C ASN A 259 16.71 53.95 9.42
N ALA A 260 16.70 54.27 10.72
CA ALA A 260 15.82 53.77 11.77
C ALA A 260 16.04 52.33 12.28
N PHE A 261 16.60 52.23 13.48
CA PHE A 261 16.05 51.56 14.68
C PHE A 261 17.12 51.73 15.79
N GLU A 262 16.99 52.79 16.59
CA GLU A 262 16.40 52.77 17.95
C GLU A 262 17.13 51.85 18.93
N ASP A 263 17.92 52.52 19.78
CA ASP A 263 18.35 52.22 21.15
C ASP A 263 17.90 50.88 21.76
N ILE A 264 18.87 49.99 21.97
CA ILE A 264 18.79 48.91 22.96
C ILE A 264 19.83 49.22 24.04
N PRO A 265 19.45 49.36 25.33
CA PRO A 265 20.41 49.58 26.41
C PRO A 265 21.24 48.33 26.65
N GLU A 266 22.55 48.50 26.70
CA GLU A 266 23.51 47.54 27.26
C GLU A 266 23.36 47.55 28.79
N ASP A 267 22.78 46.50 29.37
CA ASP A 267 23.02 46.12 30.77
C ASP A 267 22.66 44.64 31.00
N GLU A 268 23.48 43.99 31.81
CA GLU A 268 23.36 42.61 32.35
C GLU A 268 23.82 41.43 31.48
N ILE A 269 25.15 41.31 31.33
CA ILE A 269 25.83 40.02 31.18
C ILE A 269 26.05 39.47 32.59
N SER A 270 25.20 38.53 33.04
CA SER A 270 25.47 37.72 34.23
C SER A 270 26.10 36.39 33.82
N ASP A 271 27.24 36.10 34.43
CA ASP A 271 27.99 34.85 34.36
C ASP A 271 27.10 33.63 34.65
N ALA A 272 26.91 32.77 33.64
CA ALA A 272 26.43 31.41 33.83
C ALA A 272 27.56 30.46 33.44
N GLU A 273 28.19 29.90 34.47
CA GLU A 273 29.19 28.83 34.38
C GLU A 273 28.62 27.65 33.58
N GLY A 274 29.23 27.37 32.44
CA GLY A 274 28.87 26.25 31.57
C GLY A 274 29.30 24.92 32.19
N GLU A 275 28.32 24.11 32.60
CA GLU A 275 28.52 22.68 32.78
C GLU A 275 28.90 22.07 31.42
N ALA A 276 30.05 21.39 31.39
CA ALA A 276 30.54 20.67 30.23
C ALA A 276 29.54 19.56 29.85
N GLN A 277 28.78 19.77 28.78
CA GLN A 277 28.02 18.68 28.17
C GLN A 277 29.00 17.56 27.75
N PRO A 278 28.70 16.28 28.05
CA PRO A 278 29.50 15.18 27.55
C PRO A 278 29.48 15.20 26.02
N PRO A 279 30.57 14.79 25.36
CA PRO A 279 30.62 14.77 23.90
C PRO A 279 29.47 13.90 23.38
N VAL A 280 28.56 14.53 22.64
CA VAL A 280 27.58 13.83 21.83
C VAL A 280 28.37 12.99 20.83
N ILE A 281 28.41 11.68 21.05
CA ILE A 281 28.91 10.72 20.08
C ILE A 281 27.93 10.75 18.92
N LEU A 282 28.21 11.60 17.94
CA LEU A 282 27.63 11.49 16.61
C LEU A 282 28.11 10.15 16.05
N VAL A 283 27.23 9.15 16.10
CA VAL A 283 27.40 7.91 15.34
C VAL A 283 27.61 8.33 13.88
N GLY A 284 28.85 8.21 13.41
CA GLY A 284 29.25 8.63 12.07
C GLY A 284 28.38 7.91 11.05
N ARG A 285 27.48 8.65 10.39
CA ARG A 285 26.87 8.21 9.13
C ARG A 285 28.01 8.10 8.12
N ASP A 286 28.48 6.89 7.86
CA ASP A 286 29.44 6.62 6.81
C ASP A 286 28.86 7.14 5.47
N PRO A 287 29.49 8.14 4.82
CA PRO A 287 29.02 8.70 3.56
C PRO A 287 29.46 7.87 2.33
N SER A 288 30.14 6.73 2.51
CA SER A 288 30.70 5.91 1.42
C SER A 288 29.67 5.39 0.39
N TRP A 289 28.38 5.33 0.73
CA TRP A 289 27.32 4.92 -0.20
C TRP A 289 26.83 6.04 -1.13
N ARG A 290 27.24 7.31 -0.93
CA ARG A 290 26.70 8.47 -1.66
C ARG A 290 27.29 8.71 -3.06
N THR A 291 28.37 8.02 -3.45
CA THR A 291 29.12 8.35 -4.69
C THR A 291 28.94 7.37 -5.85
N THR A 292 28.33 6.21 -5.62
CA THR A 292 27.95 5.27 -6.68
C THR A 292 26.48 5.46 -7.03
N LYS A 293 26.15 5.48 -8.33
CA LYS A 293 24.77 5.29 -8.81
C LYS A 293 24.22 4.03 -8.15
N ALA A 294 23.48 4.17 -7.05
CA ALA A 294 22.89 3.05 -6.34
C ALA A 294 21.74 2.54 -7.20
N THR A 295 22.04 1.57 -8.07
CA THR A 295 21.01 0.79 -8.76
C THR A 295 20.28 -0.06 -7.72
N TYR A 296 19.04 -0.48 -7.98
CA TYR A 296 18.33 -1.45 -7.12
C TYR A 296 19.15 -2.71 -6.87
N SER A 297 19.92 -3.14 -7.88
CA SER A 297 20.89 -4.22 -7.77
C SER A 297 21.83 -3.98 -6.59
N GLY A 298 22.32 -2.74 -6.40
CA GLY A 298 23.10 -2.34 -5.24
C GLY A 298 22.38 -2.50 -3.89
N ALA A 299 21.09 -2.17 -3.79
CA ALA A 299 20.34 -2.33 -2.53
C ALA A 299 20.11 -3.81 -2.18
N ILE A 300 19.73 -4.62 -3.16
CA ILE A 300 19.59 -6.07 -2.96
C ILE A 300 20.95 -6.73 -2.70
N GLN A 301 22.00 -6.32 -3.42
CA GLN A 301 23.36 -6.82 -3.19
C GLN A 301 23.89 -6.40 -1.81
N MET A 302 23.55 -5.21 -1.33
CA MET A 302 23.90 -4.74 0.00
C MET A 302 23.21 -5.60 1.07
N ILE A 303 21.90 -5.85 0.93
CA ILE A 303 21.18 -6.76 1.84
C ILE A 303 21.76 -8.18 1.75
N ALA A 304 22.05 -8.66 0.55
CA ALA A 304 22.71 -9.95 0.33
C ALA A 304 24.05 -9.99 1.06
N ASN A 305 24.88 -8.96 0.95
CA ASN A 305 26.17 -8.87 1.65
C ASN A 305 25.97 -8.88 3.17
N TRP A 306 24.98 -8.15 3.71
CA TRP A 306 24.66 -8.21 5.14
C TRP A 306 24.22 -9.59 5.59
N ILE A 307 23.43 -10.30 4.77
CA ILE A 307 23.07 -11.69 5.03
C ILE A 307 24.32 -12.57 5.02
N LEU A 308 25.16 -12.47 3.99
CA LEU A 308 26.38 -13.28 3.82
C LEU A 308 27.39 -13.06 4.95
N ASN A 309 27.42 -11.87 5.55
CA ASN A 309 28.32 -11.49 6.64
C ASN A 309 27.69 -11.65 8.05
N ASP A 310 26.47 -12.20 8.16
CA ASP A 310 25.74 -12.34 9.43
C ASP A 310 25.48 -10.99 10.16
N GLU A 311 25.35 -9.92 9.40
CA GLU A 311 25.05 -8.57 9.91
C GLU A 311 23.53 -8.32 10.02
N LEU A 312 22.70 -9.18 9.43
CA LEU A 312 21.26 -9.01 9.34
C LEU A 312 20.52 -9.85 10.40
N SER A 313 19.84 -9.18 11.35
CA SER A 313 18.94 -9.85 12.29
C SER A 313 17.57 -10.10 11.66
N LEU A 314 17.15 -11.36 11.57
CA LEU A 314 15.82 -11.74 11.10
C LEU A 314 14.97 -12.37 12.22
N PRO A 315 13.63 -12.26 12.16
CA PRO A 315 12.75 -12.97 13.09
C PRO A 315 13.01 -14.47 13.04
N ARG A 316 13.08 -15.10 14.23
CA ARG A 316 13.44 -16.52 14.35
C ARG A 316 12.42 -17.45 13.70
N ASN A 317 11.15 -17.03 13.67
CA ASN A 317 10.04 -17.80 13.12
C ASN A 317 9.71 -17.43 11.66
N LEU A 318 10.61 -16.71 10.97
CA LEU A 318 10.36 -16.24 9.61
C LEU A 318 10.27 -17.42 8.64
N GLU A 319 9.08 -17.62 8.07
CA GLU A 319 8.76 -18.65 7.09
C GLU A 319 8.80 -18.09 5.65
N THR A 320 8.47 -16.82 5.48
CA THR A 320 8.38 -16.14 4.18
C THR A 320 9.08 -14.78 4.22
N LEU A 321 10.02 -14.57 3.30
CA LEU A 321 10.68 -13.28 3.07
C LEU A 321 10.45 -12.81 1.63
N SER A 322 9.77 -11.69 1.46
CA SER A 322 9.55 -11.09 0.15
C SER A 322 10.16 -9.70 0.09
N MET A 323 11.13 -9.51 -0.79
CA MET A 323 11.76 -8.22 -1.06
C MET A 323 11.50 -7.85 -2.51
N ASN A 324 10.49 -7.02 -2.72
CA ASN A 324 10.12 -6.51 -4.03
C ASN A 324 10.76 -5.14 -4.25
N ALA A 325 10.89 -4.73 -5.49
CA ALA A 325 11.26 -3.37 -5.82
C ALA A 325 10.01 -2.48 -5.87
N ALA A 326 10.21 -1.17 -5.73
CA ALA A 326 9.23 -0.22 -6.21
C ALA A 326 8.96 -0.40 -7.71
N ASP A 327 7.71 -0.27 -8.13
CA ASP A 327 7.29 -0.40 -9.52
C ASP A 327 8.01 0.61 -10.45
N GLY A 328 8.30 0.20 -11.68
CA GLY A 328 8.82 1.07 -12.75
C GLY A 328 10.35 1.12 -12.94
N PHE A 329 11.15 0.51 -12.07
CA PHE A 329 12.60 0.45 -12.28
C PHE A 329 12.99 -0.76 -13.14
N LEU A 330 13.95 -0.59 -14.06
CA LEU A 330 14.54 -1.72 -14.79
C LEU A 330 15.63 -2.36 -13.93
N PHE A 331 15.57 -3.68 -13.78
CA PHE A 331 16.42 -4.43 -12.85
C PHE A 331 17.51 -5.19 -13.57
N GLU A 332 18.74 -5.03 -13.09
CA GLU A 332 19.69 -6.13 -13.12
C GLU A 332 19.24 -7.14 -12.07
N LYS A 333 18.79 -8.30 -12.55
CA LYS A 333 18.47 -9.43 -11.68
C LYS A 333 19.78 -9.93 -11.07
N LEU A 334 19.77 -10.25 -9.78
CA LEU A 334 20.80 -11.11 -9.21
C LEU A 334 20.96 -12.34 -10.12
N SER A 335 22.19 -12.70 -10.43
CA SER A 335 22.47 -13.94 -11.15
C SER A 335 21.94 -15.14 -10.35
N ALA A 336 21.64 -16.25 -11.03
CA ALA A 336 21.18 -17.46 -10.35
C ALA A 336 22.18 -17.96 -9.30
N ALA A 337 23.48 -17.74 -9.52
CA ALA A 337 24.54 -18.09 -8.58
C ALA A 337 24.50 -17.23 -7.31
N GLU A 338 24.35 -15.91 -7.44
CA GLU A 338 24.20 -14.99 -6.30
C GLU A 338 22.93 -15.32 -5.51
N GLN A 339 21.81 -15.56 -6.20
CA GLN A 339 20.57 -15.97 -5.54
C GLN A 339 20.76 -17.26 -4.74
N HIS A 340 21.40 -18.28 -5.31
CA HIS A 340 21.72 -19.52 -4.58
C HIS A 340 22.56 -19.27 -3.33
N GLN A 341 23.58 -18.42 -3.42
CA GLN A 341 24.45 -18.13 -2.28
C GLN A 341 23.68 -17.45 -1.14
N VAL A 342 22.84 -16.46 -1.47
CA VAL A 342 21.97 -15.78 -0.51
C VAL A 342 20.98 -16.76 0.12
N ILE A 343 20.33 -17.61 -0.67
CA ILE A 343 19.39 -18.61 -0.18
C ILE A 343 20.07 -19.63 0.75
N ALA A 344 21.30 -20.05 0.44
CA ALA A 344 22.05 -20.96 1.28
C ALA A 344 22.31 -20.35 2.67
N VAL A 345 22.71 -19.07 2.74
CA VAL A 345 22.93 -18.38 4.01
C VAL A 345 21.62 -18.12 4.75
N LEU A 346 20.59 -17.62 4.06
CA LEU A 346 19.25 -17.44 4.64
C LEU A 346 18.70 -18.74 5.24
N SER A 347 18.93 -19.87 4.60
CA SER A 347 18.51 -21.18 5.11
C SER A 347 19.24 -21.59 6.39
N GLY A 348 20.45 -21.09 6.62
CA GLY A 348 21.21 -21.29 7.86
C GLY A 348 20.72 -20.35 8.98
N LEU A 349 20.47 -19.08 8.66
CA LEU A 349 19.98 -18.07 9.61
C LEU A 349 18.54 -18.32 10.05
N CYS A 350 17.68 -18.74 9.10
CA CYS A 350 16.26 -18.98 9.31
C CYS A 350 15.90 -20.40 8.86
N PRO A 351 16.06 -21.42 9.73
CA PRO A 351 15.76 -22.81 9.37
C PRO A 351 14.31 -23.07 8.96
N TRP A 352 13.39 -22.20 9.37
CA TRP A 352 11.95 -22.27 9.07
C TRP A 352 11.58 -21.62 7.74
N LEU A 353 12.53 -20.93 7.10
CA LEU A 353 12.29 -20.25 5.85
C LEU A 353 11.91 -21.27 4.77
N SER A 354 10.73 -21.09 4.20
CA SER A 354 10.13 -21.97 3.20
C SER A 354 9.95 -21.28 1.85
N TYR A 355 9.90 -19.94 1.85
CA TYR A 355 9.74 -19.14 0.65
C TYR A 355 10.54 -17.83 0.73
N VAL A 356 11.27 -17.53 -0.35
CA VAL A 356 12.03 -16.28 -0.50
C VAL A 356 11.78 -15.70 -1.87
N ARG A 357 11.54 -14.39 -1.95
CA ARG A 357 11.34 -13.69 -3.22
C ARG A 357 12.22 -12.45 -3.29
N PHE A 358 12.95 -12.33 -4.40
CA PHE A 358 13.78 -11.16 -4.72
C PHE A 358 13.29 -10.52 -6.02
N GLY A 359 12.98 -9.22 -5.97
CA GLY A 359 12.61 -8.40 -7.12
C GLY A 359 11.21 -8.69 -7.69
N PRO A 360 10.84 -8.00 -8.79
CA PRO A 360 9.51 -8.15 -9.36
C PRO A 360 9.33 -9.47 -10.10
N ILE A 361 8.24 -10.12 -9.75
CA ILE A 361 7.39 -10.96 -10.61
C ILE A 361 7.96 -12.31 -11.08
N SER A 362 9.26 -12.61 -11.04
CA SER A 362 9.76 -13.81 -11.76
C SER A 362 10.81 -14.73 -11.12
N SER A 363 11.29 -14.46 -9.91
CA SER A 363 12.19 -15.40 -9.24
C SER A 363 11.84 -15.52 -7.76
N GLY A 364 11.03 -16.52 -7.46
CA GLY A 364 10.84 -17.02 -6.09
C GLY A 364 11.69 -18.27 -5.89
N TRP A 365 12.08 -18.52 -4.65
CA TRP A 365 12.70 -19.75 -4.19
C TRP A 365 11.75 -20.39 -3.20
N ARG A 366 11.38 -21.65 -3.44
CA ARG A 366 10.58 -22.43 -2.52
C ARG A 366 11.37 -23.63 -2.03
N ARG A 367 11.30 -23.89 -0.73
CA ARG A 367 11.87 -25.09 -0.13
C ARG A 367 10.89 -26.26 -0.28
N ILE A 368 11.33 -27.33 -0.93
CA ILE A 368 10.58 -28.59 -1.07
C ILE A 368 11.40 -29.68 -0.39
N GLY A 369 11.00 -30.02 0.84
CA GLY A 369 11.81 -30.87 1.73
C GLY A 369 13.08 -30.15 2.16
N GLN A 370 14.25 -30.69 1.80
CA GLN A 370 15.56 -30.08 2.11
C GLN A 370 16.18 -29.34 0.94
N VAL A 371 15.48 -29.25 -0.20
CA VAL A 371 16.02 -28.67 -1.44
C VAL A 371 15.29 -27.38 -1.76
N TRP A 372 16.05 -26.33 -2.01
CA TRP A 372 15.54 -25.08 -2.57
C TRP A 372 15.39 -25.23 -4.08
N LYS A 373 14.21 -24.89 -4.59
CA LYS A 373 13.93 -24.86 -6.03
C LYS A 373 13.54 -23.46 -6.43
N SER A 374 14.12 -22.96 -7.52
CA SER A 374 13.66 -21.76 -8.17
C SER A 374 12.27 -22.02 -8.74
N GLU A 375 11.27 -21.28 -8.28
CA GLU A 375 9.97 -21.23 -8.92
C GLU A 375 10.05 -20.22 -10.06
N ALA A 376 9.88 -20.73 -11.28
CA ALA A 376 9.52 -19.88 -12.41
C ALA A 376 8.27 -19.07 -12.03
N PRO A 377 8.07 -17.87 -12.62
CA PRO A 377 6.86 -17.10 -12.41
C PRO A 377 5.66 -17.99 -12.75
N SER A 378 4.99 -18.51 -11.73
CA SER A 378 3.74 -19.20 -11.97
C SER A 378 2.70 -18.12 -12.24
N PRO A 379 2.05 -18.11 -13.43
CA PRO A 379 0.95 -17.20 -13.67
C PRO A 379 -0.18 -17.38 -12.64
N SER A 380 -0.21 -18.52 -11.94
CA SER A 380 -1.17 -18.87 -10.90
C SER A 380 -0.77 -18.37 -9.50
N ILE A 381 0.51 -18.15 -9.20
CA ILE A 381 0.96 -17.63 -7.89
C ILE A 381 0.78 -16.11 -7.81
N ARG A 382 0.72 -15.42 -8.96
CA ARG A 382 0.14 -14.06 -9.02
C ARG A 382 -1.19 -14.05 -8.27
N ILE A 383 -2.05 -15.02 -8.55
CA ILE A 383 -3.39 -15.11 -7.97
C ILE A 383 -3.38 -15.42 -6.47
N ILE A 384 -2.36 -16.02 -5.85
CA ILE A 384 -2.41 -16.33 -4.41
C ILE A 384 -1.90 -15.15 -3.57
N SER A 385 -0.77 -14.53 -3.95
CA SER A 385 -0.35 -13.27 -3.32
C SER A 385 -1.31 -12.13 -3.67
N GLU A 386 -1.94 -12.17 -4.85
CA GLU A 386 -2.99 -11.25 -5.26
C GLU A 386 -4.41 -11.74 -4.90
N ALA A 387 -4.62 -12.88 -4.23
CA ALA A 387 -5.94 -13.29 -3.69
C ALA A 387 -6.06 -12.83 -2.25
N GLU A 388 -5.00 -12.98 -1.46
CA GLU A 388 -4.86 -12.25 -0.19
C GLU A 388 -4.71 -10.74 -0.43
N SER A 389 -4.35 -10.33 -1.65
CA SER A 389 -4.35 -8.94 -2.12
C SER A 389 -5.41 -8.61 -3.18
N SER A 390 -6.47 -9.41 -3.41
CA SER A 390 -7.43 -9.12 -4.52
C SER A 390 -8.15 -7.79 -4.33
N ILE A 391 -8.18 -7.34 -3.08
CA ILE A 391 -8.71 -6.06 -2.64
C ILE A 391 -7.73 -4.87 -2.89
N THR A 392 -6.43 -5.13 -3.10
CA THR A 392 -5.36 -4.12 -3.25
C THR A 392 -4.55 -4.20 -4.54
N SER A 393 -4.53 -5.34 -5.25
CA SER A 393 -3.75 -5.52 -6.50
C SER A 393 -4.31 -4.71 -7.67
N ILE A 394 -5.55 -4.23 -7.55
CA ILE A 394 -6.19 -3.38 -8.54
C ILE A 394 -5.71 -1.93 -8.41
N LEU A 395 -5.45 -1.46 -7.18
CA LEU A 395 -5.05 -0.06 -6.94
C LEU A 395 -3.54 0.18 -7.11
N GLU A 396 -2.71 -0.86 -7.03
CA GLU A 396 -1.27 -0.71 -7.28
C GLU A 396 -0.90 -0.57 -8.77
N ASN A 397 -1.84 -0.82 -9.69
CA ASN A 397 -1.63 -0.69 -11.14
C ASN A 397 -2.11 0.65 -11.74
N ASP A 398 -2.84 1.49 -10.98
CA ASP A 398 -3.51 2.70 -11.52
C ASP A 398 -2.65 3.98 -11.55
N HIS A 399 -1.33 3.86 -11.36
CA HIS A 399 -0.40 5.00 -11.46
C HIS A 399 0.70 4.83 -12.52
N CYS A 400 0.47 4.00 -13.54
CA CYS A 400 1.08 4.25 -14.85
C CYS A 400 0.33 5.41 -15.55
N THR A 401 0.46 6.62 -15.01
CA THR A 401 0.12 7.84 -15.73
C THR A 401 1.15 8.01 -16.85
N PHE A 402 0.90 7.38 -18.00
CA PHE A 402 1.56 7.79 -19.23
C PHE A 402 1.14 9.24 -19.48
N LEU A 403 2.09 10.16 -19.31
CA LEU A 403 2.04 11.46 -19.98
C LEU A 403 2.08 11.21 -21.49
N LEU A 404 0.95 10.87 -22.10
CA LEU A 404 0.75 11.02 -23.54
C LEU A 404 0.44 12.50 -23.81
N SER A 405 1.47 13.35 -23.73
CA SER A 405 1.45 14.60 -24.47
C SER A 405 1.73 14.28 -25.94
N GLY A 406 0.71 14.47 -26.77
CA GLY A 406 0.88 14.58 -28.22
C GLY A 406 0.85 13.27 -29.01
N CYS A 407 -0.34 12.71 -29.19
CA CYS A 407 -0.67 11.95 -30.39
C CYS A 407 -2.02 12.46 -30.90
N GLN A 408 -1.99 13.26 -31.96
CA GLN A 408 -3.19 13.59 -32.73
C GLN A 408 -3.73 12.30 -33.36
N LEU A 409 -4.98 11.95 -33.04
CA LEU A 409 -5.73 10.93 -33.77
C LEU A 409 -6.08 11.47 -35.16
N PRO A 410 -6.01 10.66 -36.23
CA PRO A 410 -6.45 11.08 -37.55
C PRO A 410 -7.98 11.14 -37.61
N ASP A 411 -8.49 12.16 -38.28
CA ASP A 411 -9.91 12.34 -38.60
C ASP A 411 -10.49 11.08 -39.26
N PHE A 412 -11.55 10.53 -38.67
CA PHE A 412 -12.42 9.57 -39.35
C PHE A 412 -13.71 10.26 -39.80
N PRO A 413 -14.27 9.91 -40.97
CA PRO A 413 -15.35 10.66 -41.58
C PRO A 413 -16.67 10.40 -40.87
N GLN A 414 -17.38 11.47 -40.53
CA GLN A 414 -18.81 11.44 -40.27
C GLN A 414 -19.53 11.25 -41.61
N ASP A 415 -20.08 10.07 -41.86
CA ASP A 415 -21.17 9.90 -42.81
C ASP A 415 -21.95 8.61 -42.53
N CYS A 416 -23.24 8.65 -42.88
CA CYS A 416 -24.34 7.71 -42.62
C CYS A 416 -25.06 7.99 -41.28
N GLY A 417 -26.29 8.46 -41.23
CA GLY A 417 -27.33 8.54 -42.24
C GLY A 417 -28.66 8.38 -41.51
N VAL A 418 -29.39 9.48 -41.34
CA VAL A 418 -30.74 9.52 -40.80
C VAL A 418 -31.68 8.84 -41.79
N LEU A 419 -32.37 7.77 -41.38
CA LEU A 419 -33.62 7.33 -42.00
C LEU A 419 -34.59 6.86 -40.89
N GLY A 420 -35.71 7.57 -40.80
CA GLY A 420 -36.83 7.24 -39.93
C GLY A 420 -37.87 6.31 -40.56
N SER A 421 -39.02 6.28 -39.89
CA SER A 421 -40.29 5.56 -40.13
C SER A 421 -40.40 4.21 -39.41
N ALA A 422 -41.14 4.11 -38.29
CA ALA A 422 -42.61 4.17 -38.12
C ALA A 422 -43.32 2.93 -38.67
N TRP A 423 -43.77 2.03 -37.79
CA TRP A 423 -44.98 1.22 -37.97
C TRP A 423 -45.69 1.09 -36.62
N THR A 424 -47.03 1.11 -36.72
CA THR A 424 -48.13 1.08 -35.75
C THR A 424 -48.02 0.14 -34.56
#